data_AF-A0A351CWV5-F1
#
_entry.id   AF-A0A351CWV5-F1
#
_cell.length_a   1.000
_cell.length_b   1.000
_cell.length_c   1.000
_cell.angle_alpha   90.00
_cell.angle_beta   90.00
_cell.angle_gamma   90.00
#
_symmetry.space_group_name_H-M   'P 1'
#
loop_
_entity.id
_entity.type
_entity.pdbx_description
1 polymer ?
#
loop_
_entity_poly.entity_id
_entity_poly.type
_entity_poly.pdbx_seq_one_letter_code
_entity_poly.pdbx_strand_id
1 'polypeptide(L)'
;IDSLPTGLVGEIHVAGYTIDPEYGEKLLIDSHAEPVSEPVWELLKYALGHLGQVPVLVERDDNLPQWSELLAERNRAQSLITATVN
;
A
#
# COMPACT_ATOMS: atom_id res chain seq x y z
N ILE A 1 7.17 -5.93 -10.94
CA ILE A 1 5.74 -6.31 -11.02
C ILE A 1 5.49 -7.11 -12.28
N ASP A 2 6.01 -6.64 -13.41
CA ASP A 2 5.74 -7.15 -14.77
C ASP A 2 6.17 -8.61 -14.96
N SER A 3 7.19 -9.05 -14.23
CA SER A 3 7.68 -10.43 -14.23
C SER A 3 6.95 -11.37 -13.28
N LEU A 4 6.06 -10.84 -12.42
CA LEU A 4 5.29 -11.66 -11.49
C LEU A 4 4.19 -12.40 -12.27
N PRO A 5 4.08 -13.73 -12.11
CA PRO A 5 3.00 -14.49 -12.72
C PRO A 5 1.65 -14.12 -12.09
N THR A 6 0.65 -13.89 -12.93
CA THR A 6 -0.72 -13.66 -12.50
C THR A 6 -1.29 -14.91 -11.81
N GLY A 7 -2.14 -14.71 -10.80
CA GLY A 7 -2.77 -15.79 -10.04
C GLY A 7 -1.90 -16.47 -8.98
N LEU A 8 -0.60 -16.13 -8.84
CA LEU A 8 0.22 -16.61 -7.71
C LEU A 8 0.26 -15.64 -6.53
N VAL A 9 0.00 -14.36 -6.75
CA VAL A 9 -0.06 -13.36 -5.67
C VAL A 9 -1.39 -13.49 -4.95
N GLY A 10 -1.37 -13.93 -3.69
CA GLY A 10 -2.56 -14.10 -2.86
C GLY A 10 -3.01 -12.83 -2.13
N GLU A 11 -2.09 -11.93 -1.82
CA GLU A 11 -2.34 -10.69 -1.08
C GLU A 11 -1.24 -9.66 -1.37
N ILE A 12 -1.56 -8.37 -1.28
CA ILE A 12 -0.61 -7.25 -1.39
C ILE A 12 -0.68 -6.44 -0.10
N HIS A 13 0.48 -6.10 0.47
CA HIS A 13 0.57 -5.27 1.67
C HIS A 13 1.08 -3.88 1.28
N VAL A 14 0.50 -2.85 1.88
CA VAL A 14 0.95 -1.47 1.73
C VAL A 14 1.00 -0.79 3.09
N ALA A 15 2.04 0.02 3.28
CA ALA A 15 2.27 0.76 4.52
C ALA A 15 2.91 2.12 4.24
N GLY A 16 2.81 3.01 5.23
CA GLY A 16 3.63 4.22 5.28
C GLY A 16 5.00 3.95 5.88
N TYR A 17 5.96 4.80 5.50
CA TYR A 17 7.34 4.69 5.93
C TYR A 17 7.77 5.91 6.75
N THR A 18 8.80 5.73 7.57
CA THR A 18 9.54 6.82 8.20
C THR A 18 10.91 6.96 7.53
N ILE A 19 11.51 8.14 7.70
CA ILE A 19 12.84 8.44 7.17
C ILE A 19 13.87 8.19 8.28
N ASP A 20 14.97 7.51 7.93
CA ASP A 20 16.07 7.33 8.87
C ASP A 20 16.70 8.70 9.25
N PRO A 21 16.92 8.99 10.54
CA PRO A 21 17.42 10.29 10.97
C PRO A 21 18.87 10.59 10.56
N GLU A 22 19.70 9.58 10.30
CA GLU A 22 21.10 9.72 9.87
C GLU A 22 21.21 9.76 8.34
N TYR A 23 20.48 8.87 7.65
CA TYR A 23 20.60 8.69 6.20
C TYR A 23 19.60 9.51 5.38
N GLY A 24 18.57 10.07 6.01
CA GLY A 24 17.53 10.86 5.35
C GLY A 24 16.79 10.03 4.30
N GLU A 25 16.31 10.68 3.24
CA GLU A 25 15.52 10.05 2.16
C GLU A 25 16.25 8.90 1.42
N LYS A 26 17.55 8.69 1.70
CA LYS A 26 18.31 7.54 1.16
C LYS A 26 17.93 6.23 1.82
N LEU A 27 17.31 6.26 3.00
CA LEU A 27 16.86 5.09 3.73
C LEU A 27 15.45 5.32 4.29
N LEU A 28 14.50 4.56 3.78
CA LEU A 28 13.12 4.56 4.21
C LEU A 28 12.86 3.30 5.04
N ILE A 29 12.27 3.46 6.21
CA ILE A 29 11.93 2.37 7.14
C ILE A 29 10.45 2.07 7.00
N ASP A 30 10.12 0.82 6.72
CA ASP A 30 8.74 0.33 6.66
C ASP A 30 8.12 0.22 8.05
N SER A 31 7.85 1.37 8.65
CA SER A 31 7.51 1.47 10.08
C SER A 31 6.02 1.32 10.38
N HIS A 32 5.15 1.38 9.36
CA HIS A 32 3.69 1.39 9.50
C HIS A 32 3.11 2.54 10.35
N ALA A 33 3.97 3.45 10.81
CA ALA A 33 3.67 4.57 11.70
C ALA A 33 3.11 5.81 10.99
N GLU A 34 3.18 5.85 9.66
CA GLU A 34 2.77 6.97 8.83
C GLU A 34 1.69 6.57 7.82
N PRO A 35 0.95 7.54 7.25
CA PRO A 35 0.05 7.27 6.12
C PRO A 35 0.81 6.68 4.92
N VAL A 36 0.13 5.83 4.16
CA VAL A 36 0.66 5.28 2.91
C VAL A 36 0.91 6.41 1.92
N SER A 37 2.14 6.51 1.44
CA SER A 37 2.56 7.58 0.52
C SER A 37 1.93 7.46 -0.87
N GLU A 38 1.78 8.57 -1.57
CA GLU A 38 1.23 8.59 -2.94
C GLU A 38 1.98 7.69 -3.94
N PRO A 39 3.32 7.63 -3.94
CA PRO A 39 4.04 6.68 -4.81
C PRO A 39 3.67 5.21 -4.57
N VAL A 40 3.40 4.82 -3.32
CA VAL A 40 2.96 3.46 -2.99
C VAL A 40 1.55 3.20 -3.50
N TRP A 41 0.64 4.18 -3.40
CA TRP A 41 -0.70 4.06 -3.97
C TRP A 41 -0.70 3.91 -5.50
N GLU A 42 0.13 4.69 -6.20
CA GLU A 42 0.27 4.56 -7.66
C GLU A 42 0.90 3.22 -8.05
N LEU A 43 1.87 2.73 -7.26
CA LEU A 43 2.44 1.41 -7.48
C LEU A 43 1.43 0.29 -7.24
N LEU A 44 0.57 0.41 -6.22
CA LEU A 44 -0.52 -0.53 -5.96
C LEU A 44 -1.51 -0.56 -7.12
N LYS A 45 -1.92 0.60 -7.62
CA LYS A 45 -2.79 0.71 -8.80
C LYS A 45 -2.18 0.03 -10.02
N TYR A 46 -0.89 0.25 -10.27
CA TYR A 46 -0.14 -0.42 -11.33
C TYR A 46 -0.09 -1.95 -11.13
N ALA A 47 0.22 -2.40 -9.91
CA ALA A 47 0.26 -3.82 -9.55
C ALA A 47 -1.08 -4.52 -9.78
N LEU A 48 -2.18 -3.91 -9.33
CA LEU A 48 -3.53 -4.43 -9.52
C LEU A 48 -3.92 -4.46 -11.01
N GLY A 49 -3.46 -3.50 -11.82
CA GLY A 49 -3.66 -3.51 -13.27
C GLY A 49 -2.98 -4.71 -13.97
N HIS A 50 -1.86 -5.21 -13.43
CA HIS A 50 -1.16 -6.39 -13.96
C HIS A 50 -1.66 -7.71 -13.34
N LEU A 51 -1.89 -7.73 -12.03
CA LEU A 51 -2.19 -8.93 -11.24
C LEU A 51 -3.70 -9.23 -11.13
N GLY A 52 -4.56 -8.27 -11.48
CA GLY A 52 -6.01 -8.36 -11.30
C GLY A 52 -6.46 -7.99 -9.89
N GLN A 53 -7.68 -8.42 -9.53
CA GLN A 53 -8.26 -8.18 -8.21
C GLN A 53 -7.61 -9.09 -7.15
N VAL A 54 -6.62 -8.56 -6.46
CA VAL A 54 -5.92 -9.21 -5.33
C VAL A 54 -6.31 -8.52 -4.03
N PRO A 55 -6.56 -9.26 -2.92
CA PRO A 55 -6.73 -8.66 -1.59
C PRO A 55 -5.58 -7.70 -1.25
N VAL A 56 -5.92 -6.59 -0.60
CA VAL A 56 -4.94 -5.60 -0.15
C VAL A 56 -5.10 -5.37 1.35
N LEU A 57 -3.99 -5.50 2.08
CA LEU A 57 -3.87 -5.11 3.47
C LEU A 57 -3.17 -3.75 3.58
N VAL A 58 -3.82 -2.80 4.25
CA VAL A 58 -3.19 -1.54 4.67
C VAL A 58 -2.66 -1.75 6.08
N GLU A 59 -1.34 -1.69 6.25
CA GLU A 59 -0.68 -1.94 7.53
C GLU A 59 -0.50 -0.63 8.31
N ARG A 60 -1.20 -0.55 9.44
CA ARG A 60 -1.15 0.54 10.42
C ARG A 60 -1.20 -0.08 11.81
N ASP A 61 -0.04 -0.31 12.42
CA ASP A 61 0.10 -0.95 13.73
C ASP A 61 0.96 -0.14 14.72
N ASP A 62 1.48 1.03 14.32
CA ASP A 62 2.17 2.00 15.16
C ASP A 62 1.68 3.44 14.89
N ASN A 63 1.90 4.35 15.86
CA ASN A 63 1.48 5.76 15.82
C ASN A 63 0.08 5.96 15.20
N LEU A 64 -0.90 5.26 15.78
CA LEU A 64 -2.23 5.14 15.18
C LEU A 64 -2.96 6.49 15.18
N PRO A 65 -3.50 6.92 14.01
CA PRO A 65 -4.22 8.16 13.88
C PRO A 65 -5.68 7.95 14.32
N GLN A 66 -6.54 8.92 14.03
CA GLN A 66 -7.97 8.70 14.23
C GLN A 66 -8.50 7.60 13.32
N TRP A 67 -9.51 6.88 13.80
CA TRP A 67 -10.16 5.81 13.04
C TRP A 67 -10.63 6.23 11.64
N SER A 68 -11.10 7.47 11.50
CA SER A 68 -11.54 8.01 10.20
C SER A 68 -10.43 8.06 9.15
N GLU A 69 -9.18 8.27 9.57
CA GLU A 69 -8.01 8.30 8.68
C GLU A 69 -7.66 6.88 8.23
N LEU A 70 -7.62 5.93 9.17
CA LEU A 70 -7.44 4.50 8.88
C LEU A 70 -8.52 3.98 7.91
N LEU A 71 -9.77 4.37 8.16
CA LEU A 71 -10.89 3.98 7.32
C LEU A 71 -10.79 4.60 5.91
N ALA A 72 -10.26 5.82 5.79
CA ALA A 72 -10.05 6.47 4.50
C ALA A 72 -8.99 5.72 3.66
N GLU A 73 -7.87 5.31 4.26
CA GLU A 73 -6.84 4.51 3.57
C GLU A 73 -7.38 3.14 3.15
N ARG A 74 -8.11 2.46 4.06
CA ARG A 74 -8.79 1.20 3.74
C ARG A 74 -9.77 1.36 2.58
N ASN A 75 -10.55 2.43 2.57
CA ASN A 75 -11.52 2.69 1.50
C ASN A 75 -10.82 3.01 0.17
N ARG A 76 -9.69 3.73 0.21
CA ARG A 76 -8.87 3.97 -0.98
C ARG A 76 -8.36 2.66 -1.59
N ALA A 77 -7.81 1.76 -0.77
CA ALA A 77 -7.41 0.42 -1.23
C ALA A 77 -8.58 -0.34 -1.85
N GLN A 78 -9.75 -0.34 -1.18
CA GLN A 78 -10.96 -0.99 -1.71
C GLN A 78 -11.39 -0.42 -3.06
N SER A 79 -11.35 0.91 -3.23
CA SER A 79 -11.70 1.56 -4.49
C SER A 79 -10.77 1.15 -5.63
N LEU A 80 -9.47 1.02 -5.38
CA LEU A 80 -8.50 0.54 -6.36
C LEU A 80 -8.78 -0.90 -6.79
N ILE A 81 -9.04 -1.80 -5.83
CA ILE A 81 -9.42 -3.20 -6.13
C ILE A 81 -10.67 -3.25 -7.01
N THR A 82 -11.71 -2.46 -6.69
CA THR A 82 -12.97 -2.46 -7.45
C THR A 82 -12.86 -1.80 -8.81
N ALA A 83 -11.95 -0.85 -8.98
CA ALA A 83 -11.72 -0.15 -10.25
C ALA A 83 -10.97 -1.03 -11.26
N THR A 84 -10.21 -2.02 -10.78
CA THR A 84 -9.62 -3.05 -11.63
C THR A 84 -10.74 -3.96 -12.15
N VAL A 85 -11.10 -3.77 -13.42
CA VAL A 85 -11.99 -4.66 -14.18
C VAL A 85 -11.11 -5.48 -15.12
N ASN A 86 -11.27 -6.80 -15.10
CA ASN A 86 -10.59 -7.71 -16.03
C ASN A 86 -10.99 -7.46 -17.49
#